data_AF-A0A2P7TFY3-F1
#
_entry.id   AF-A0A2P7TFY3-F1
#
_cell.length_a   1.000
_cell.length_b   1.000
_cell.length_c   1.000
_cell.angle_alpha   90.00
_cell.angle_beta   90.00
_cell.angle_gamma   90.00
#
_symmetry.space_group_name_H-M   'P 1'
#
loop_
_entity.id
_entity.type
_entity.pdbx_description
1 polymer ?
#
loop_
_entity_poly.entity_id
_entity_poly.type
_entity_poly.pdbx_seq_one_letter_code
_entity_poly.pdbx_strand_id
1 'polypeptide(L)' 'MGGTASDKGIEVPKELLAVAKDVVCGMSLETIADTAMVNGKAYPFCSVDCKKEFKAHPEKYVVN' A
#
# COMPACT_ATOMS: atom_id res chain seq x y z
N MET A 1 26.99 -4.55 22.59
CA MET A 1 25.65 -4.17 23.06
C MET A 1 24.66 -4.61 21.99
N GLY A 2 23.75 -5.53 22.32
CA GLY A 2 22.80 -6.12 21.37
C GLY A 2 21.44 -5.42 21.39
N GLY A 3 20.80 -5.44 20.23
CA GLY A 3 19.35 -5.52 20.05
C GLY A 3 18.54 -4.25 20.29
N THR A 4 18.09 -3.63 19.20
CA THR A 4 16.67 -3.27 19.00
C THR A 4 16.33 -3.37 17.51
N ALA A 5 16.14 -4.58 17.00
CA ALA A 5 15.34 -4.80 15.79
C ALA A 5 13.87 -4.82 16.25
N SER A 6 13.32 -3.63 16.51
CA SER A 6 11.90 -3.44 16.84
C SER A 6 11.25 -2.60 15.75
N ASP A 7 11.50 -2.95 14.49
CA ASP A 7 10.65 -2.57 13.39
C ASP A 7 9.93 -3.85 12.95
N LYS A 8 8.85 -4.18 13.66
CA LYS A 8 7.85 -5.08 13.13
C LYS A 8 6.76 -4.21 12.52
N GLY A 9 7.13 -3.46 11.48
CA GLY A 9 6.17 -3.12 10.44
C GLY A 9 5.54 -4.42 9.97
N ILE A 10 4.20 -4.46 9.93
CA ILE A 10 3.48 -5.64 9.44
C ILE A 10 3.86 -5.80 7.96
N GLU A 11 4.78 -6.72 7.69
CA GLU A 11 5.20 -7.09 6.33
C GLU A 11 4.03 -7.83 5.68
N VAL A 12 3.13 -7.10 5.03
CA VAL A 12 2.10 -7.73 4.21
C VAL A 12 2.81 -8.31 2.98
N PRO A 13 2.74 -9.63 2.73
CA PRO A 13 3.47 -10.22 1.63
C PRO A 13 2.98 -9.64 0.30
N LYS A 14 3.92 -9.07 -0.44
CA LYS A 14 3.71 -8.32 -1.69
C LYS A 14 2.97 -9.13 -2.75
N GLU A 15 3.09 -10.45 -2.71
CA GLU A 15 2.41 -11.39 -3.60
C GLU A 15 0.88 -11.36 -3.53
N LEU A 16 0.27 -10.85 -2.45
CA LEU A 16 -1.19 -10.70 -2.35
C LEU A 16 -1.71 -9.38 -2.92
N LEU A 17 -0.81 -8.46 -3.26
CA LEU A 17 -1.14 -7.10 -3.65
C LEU A 17 -1.12 -6.98 -5.17
N ALA A 18 -2.07 -6.24 -5.72
CA ALA A 18 -2.14 -5.97 -7.14
C ALA A 18 -1.00 -5.07 -7.63
N VAL A 19 -0.41 -4.29 -6.72
CA VAL A 19 0.72 -3.39 -7.02
C VAL A 19 1.79 -3.47 -5.95
N ALA A 20 3.02 -3.30 -6.41
CA ALA A 20 4.25 -3.38 -5.64
C ALA A 20 4.66 -2.08 -4.93
N LYS A 21 3.96 -0.98 -5.23
CA LYS A 21 4.25 0.40 -4.84
C LYS A 21 2.96 1.17 -4.64
N ASP A 22 2.99 2.22 -3.84
CA ASP A 22 1.84 3.10 -3.68
C ASP A 22 1.65 3.89 -4.98
N VAL A 23 0.46 3.81 -5.55
CA VAL A 23 0.11 4.49 -6.82
C VAL A 23 -0.15 5.99 -6.63
N VAL A 24 -0.37 6.44 -5.39
CA VAL A 24 -0.64 7.84 -5.04
C VAL A 24 0.67 8.59 -4.80
N CYS A 25 1.50 8.10 -3.87
CA CYS A 25 2.74 8.80 -3.51
C CYS A 25 3.99 8.26 -4.22
N GLY A 26 3.91 7.08 -4.85
CA GLY A 26 5.05 6.45 -5.52
C GLY A 26 6.09 5.84 -4.57
N MET A 27 5.87 5.88 -3.26
CA MET A 27 6.80 5.31 -2.28
C MET A 27 6.75 3.76 -2.29
N SER A 28 7.89 3.18 -1.93
CA SER A 28 8.05 1.78 -1.59
C SER A 28 7.04 1.41 -0.50
N LEU A 29 6.26 0.36 -0.72
CA LEU A 29 5.35 -0.17 0.30
C LEU A 29 6.11 -1.08 1.27
N GLU A 30 7.11 -0.51 1.92
CA GLU A 30 7.83 -1.17 3.02
C GLU A 30 6.92 -1.31 4.24
N THR A 31 5.99 -0.37 4.42
CA THR A 31 4.97 -0.40 5.46
C THR A 31 3.61 -0.10 4.86
N ILE A 32 2.70 -1.06 4.95
CA ILE A 32 1.33 -0.89 4.47
C ILE A 32 0.48 -0.50 5.67
N ALA A 33 -0.02 0.73 5.66
CA ALA A 33 -0.95 1.19 6.68
C ALA A 33 -2.35 0.66 6.40
N ASP A 34 -2.74 0.58 5.14
CA ASP A 34 -4.11 0.20 4.75
C ASP A 34 -4.18 -0.39 3.34
N THR A 35 -5.24 -1.12 3.02
CA THR A 35 -5.49 -1.68 1.68
C THR A 35 -6.93 -1.43 1.22
N ALA A 36 -7.17 -1.39 -0.10
CA ALA A 36 -8.50 -1.31 -0.68
C ALA A 36 -8.69 -2.33 -1.79
N MET A 37 -9.83 -3.03 -1.78
CA MET A 37 -10.23 -3.90 -2.89
C MET A 37 -10.94 -3.09 -3.98
N VAL A 38 -10.46 -3.25 -5.22
CA VAL A 38 -10.97 -2.52 -6.39
C VAL A 38 -10.96 -3.49 -7.57
N ASN A 39 -12.11 -3.74 -8.20
CA ASN A 39 -12.20 -4.69 -9.32
C ASN A 39 -11.61 -6.09 -9.00
N GLY A 40 -11.76 -6.57 -7.76
CA GLY A 40 -11.20 -7.85 -7.30
C GLY A 40 -9.68 -7.85 -7.06
N LYS A 41 -9.03 -6.68 -7.15
CA LYS A 41 -7.60 -6.48 -6.90
C LYS A 41 -7.39 -5.74 -5.58
N ALA A 42 -6.47 -6.22 -4.74
CA ALA A 42 -6.11 -5.56 -3.48
C ALA A 42 -5.01 -4.52 -3.72
N TYR A 43 -5.32 -3.24 -3.50
CA TYR A 43 -4.40 -2.12 -3.62
C TYR A 43 -3.87 -1.73 -2.23
N PRO A 44 -2.56 -1.81 -2.00
CA PRO A 44 -1.90 -1.33 -0.79
C PRO A 44 -1.62 0.17 -0.81
N PHE A 45 -1.73 0.79 0.37
CA PHE A 45 -1.45 2.21 0.58
C PHE A 45 -0.55 2.39 1.80
N CYS A 46 0.42 3.30 1.68
CA CYS A 46 1.32 3.64 2.78
C CYS A 46 0.59 4.41 3.90
N SER A 47 -0.57 5.01 3.60
CA SER A 47 -1.34 5.84 4.53
C SER A 47 -2.81 5.91 4.15
N VAL A 48 -3.65 6.25 5.14
CA VAL A 48 -5.10 6.41 4.95
C VAL A 48 -5.41 7.56 3.98
N ASP A 49 -4.58 8.60 3.96
CA ASP A 49 -4.72 9.72 3.02
C ASP A 49 -4.49 9.29 1.56
N CYS A 50 -3.48 8.45 1.31
CA CYS A 50 -3.28 7.85 -0.01
C CYS A 50 -4.51 7.03 -0.44
N LYS A 51 -5.09 6.22 0.47
CA LYS A 51 -6.34 5.51 0.18
C LYS A 51 -7.51 6.46 -0.13
N LYS A 52 -7.64 7.59 0.57
CA LYS A 52 -8.71 8.57 0.31
C LYS A 52 -8.56 9.20 -1.07
N GLU A 53 -7.35 9.61 -1.43
CA GLU A 53 -7.06 10.22 -2.73
C GLU A 53 -7.27 9.22 -3.87
N PHE A 54 -6.81 7.98 -3.66
CA PHE A 54 -7.11 6.88 -4.56
C PHE A 54 -8.62 6.62 -4.69
N LYS A 55 -9.38 6.62 -3.59
CA LYS A 55 -10.85 6.44 -3.63
C LYS A 55 -11.56 7.61 -4.30
N ALA A 56 -11.02 8.82 -4.21
CA ALA A 56 -11.56 10.00 -4.89
C ALA A 56 -11.33 9.92 -6.40
N HIS A 57 -10.19 9.36 -6.83
CA HIS A 57 -9.82 9.26 -8.25
C HIS A 57 -9.27 7.88 -8.65
N PRO A 58 -10.03 6.79 -8.47
CA PRO A 58 -9.50 5.44 -8.68
C PRO A 58 -9.10 5.20 -10.13
N GLU A 59 -9.83 5.78 -11.08
CA GLU A 59 -9.55 5.76 -12.52
C GLU A 59 -8.18 6.35 -12.91
N LYS A 60 -7.62 7.27 -12.12
CA LYS A 60 -6.28 7.84 -12.38
C LYS A 60 -5.15 6.88 -12.01
N TYR A 61 -5.41 5.98 -11.07
CA TYR A 61 -4.40 5.13 -10.46
C TYR A 61 -4.54 3.66 -10.84
N VAL A 62 -5.77 3.20 -11.12
CA VAL A 62 -6.07 1.90 -11.72
C VAL A 62 -5.93 2.05 -13.23
N VAL A 63 -4.68 2.21 -13.67
CA VAL A 63 -4.36 2.16 -15.10
C VAL A 63 -4.19 0.68 -15.44
N ASN A 64 -5.08 0.17 -16.31
CA ASN A 64 -5.12 -1.21 -16.75
C ASN A 64 -3.86 -1.62 -17.50
#